data_AF-A0A9D0YBV3-F1
#
_entry.id   AF-A0A9D0YBV3-F1
#
_cell.length_a   1.000
_cell.length_b   1.000
_cell.length_c   1.000
_cell.angle_alpha   90.00
_cell.angle_beta   90.00
_cell.angle_gamma   90.00
#
_symmetry.space_group_name_H-M   'P 1'
#
loop_
_entity.id
_entity.type
_entity.pdbx_description
1 polymer ?
#
loop_
_entity_poly.entity_id
_entity_poly.type
_entity_poly.pdbx_seq_one_letter_code
_entity_poly.pdbx_strand_id
1 'polypeptide(L)'
;MILKLIIDDKTIPLEVPEMLLTKAQGFFEKMDRDMDKGWQISRQWVDNPGPADRCRIAADKLHGAMHAEDEKLGILMAAYILKHAPGIDSVDIDMEGEIQNTILIMSPDFPPPQETLFEGGMSSDDATSQAHEEFSKLYKAGRKFRYSTKDLATEQWTEVAVAGDEAEAETIRQKAIENRIRALSTGR
;
A
#
# COMPACT_ATOMS: atom_id res chain seq x y z
N MET A 1 -6.33 -17.04 3.03
CA MET A 1 -5.43 -15.88 2.77
C MET A 1 -4.81 -15.45 4.09
N ILE A 2 -3.60 -14.89 4.08
CA ILE A 2 -2.92 -14.39 5.29
C ILE A 2 -2.56 -12.93 5.08
N LEU A 3 -2.87 -12.07 6.06
CA LEU A 3 -2.36 -10.71 6.17
C LEU A 3 -1.38 -10.65 7.34
N LYS A 4 -0.17 -10.14 7.14
CA LYS A 4 0.80 -9.96 8.23
C LYS A 4 0.62 -8.58 8.85
N LEU A 5 0.50 -8.52 10.17
CA LEU A 5 0.44 -7.28 10.91
C LEU A 5 1.77 -7.07 11.62
N ILE A 6 2.39 -5.91 11.44
CA ILE A 6 3.60 -5.53 12.15
C ILE A 6 3.18 -4.53 13.23
N ILE A 7 3.39 -4.92 14.48
CA ILE A 7 3.04 -4.16 15.69
C ILE A 7 4.25 -4.24 16.63
N ASP A 8 4.82 -3.10 17.03
CA ASP A 8 6.03 -3.04 17.88
C ASP A 8 7.16 -3.98 17.39
N ASP A 9 7.46 -3.92 16.09
CA ASP A 9 8.44 -4.77 15.39
C ASP A 9 8.13 -6.29 15.43
N LYS A 10 6.96 -6.71 15.94
CA LYS A 10 6.50 -8.10 15.91
C LYS A 10 5.56 -8.31 14.75
N THR A 11 5.82 -9.38 13.98
CA THR A 11 4.93 -9.81 12.91
C THR A 11 3.91 -10.83 13.42
N ILE A 12 2.63 -10.51 13.29
CA ILE A 12 1.49 -11.35 13.66
C ILE A 12 0.77 -11.78 12.38
N PRO A 13 0.78 -13.07 12.00
CA PRO A 13 0.01 -13.55 10.87
C PRO A 13 -1.47 -13.60 11.25
N LEU A 14 -2.33 -12.98 10.43
CA LEU A 14 -3.77 -13.05 10.59
C LEU A 14 -4.37 -13.87 9.45
N GLU A 15 -4.99 -15.01 9.81
CA GLU A 15 -5.67 -15.87 8.85
C GLU A 15 -7.04 -15.29 8.49
N VAL A 16 -7.21 -15.00 7.20
CA VAL A 16 -8.46 -14.50 6.64
C VAL A 16 -9.10 -15.59 5.78
N PRO A 17 -10.29 -16.10 6.16
CA PRO A 17 -11.05 -17.01 5.33
C PRO A 17 -11.38 -16.38 3.97
N GLU A 18 -11.03 -17.05 2.87
CA GLU A 18 -11.26 -16.54 1.51
C GLU A 18 -12.73 -16.24 1.21
N MET A 19 -13.64 -16.99 1.83
CA MET A 19 -15.07 -16.74 1.71
C MET A 19 -15.48 -15.34 2.17
N LEU A 20 -14.74 -14.69 3.08
CA LEU A 20 -15.06 -13.33 3.52
C LEU A 20 -14.81 -12.29 2.43
N LEU A 21 -13.83 -12.51 1.55
CA LEU A 21 -13.53 -11.60 0.43
C LEU A 21 -14.68 -11.50 -0.59
N THR A 22 -15.62 -12.44 -0.55
CA THR A 22 -16.84 -12.46 -1.37
C THR A 22 -18.10 -12.25 -0.56
N LYS A 23 -18.25 -12.92 0.60
CA LYS A 23 -19.48 -12.86 1.41
C LYS A 23 -19.64 -11.58 2.22
N ALA A 24 -18.55 -10.89 2.55
CA ALA A 24 -18.61 -9.64 3.33
C ALA A 24 -18.79 -8.38 2.49
N GLN A 25 -19.14 -8.51 1.20
CA GLN A 25 -19.29 -7.39 0.27
C GLN A 25 -20.19 -6.27 0.82
N GLY A 26 -21.36 -6.60 1.39
CA GLY A 26 -22.26 -5.58 1.94
C GLY A 26 -21.67 -4.81 3.14
N PHE A 27 -20.76 -5.43 3.89
CA PHE A 27 -20.02 -4.77 4.96
C PHE A 27 -18.96 -3.83 4.37
N PHE A 28 -18.21 -4.27 3.36
CA PHE A 28 -17.21 -3.45 2.66
C PHE A 28 -17.83 -2.20 2.04
N GLU A 29 -18.94 -2.35 1.31
CA GLU A 29 -19.64 -1.21 0.71
C GLU A 29 -20.21 -0.25 1.74
N LYS A 30 -20.63 -0.75 2.92
CA LYS A 30 -21.06 0.12 4.01
C LYS A 30 -19.89 0.96 4.53
N MET A 31 -18.74 0.30 4.74
CA MET A 31 -17.52 0.93 5.18
C MET A 31 -17.02 1.98 4.17
N ASP A 32 -17.09 1.68 2.88
CA ASP A 32 -16.82 2.65 1.81
C ASP A 32 -17.74 3.86 1.87
N ARG A 33 -19.07 3.63 1.92
CA ARG A 33 -20.06 4.72 2.02
C ARG A 33 -19.92 5.57 3.27
N ASP A 34 -19.42 5.00 4.36
CA ASP A 34 -19.14 5.75 5.58
C ASP A 34 -17.88 6.60 5.43
N MET A 35 -16.85 6.12 4.73
CA MET A 35 -15.65 6.90 4.39
C MET A 35 -15.92 7.98 3.32
N ASP A 36 -16.86 7.76 2.40
CA ASP A 36 -17.29 8.75 1.38
C ASP A 36 -17.87 10.04 1.99
N LYS A 37 -18.26 10.02 3.28
CA LYS A 37 -18.79 11.18 4.00
C LYS A 37 -17.69 12.04 4.61
N GLY A 38 -16.45 11.65 4.42
CA GLY A 38 -15.28 12.21 5.07
C GLY A 38 -14.86 11.43 6.31
N TRP A 39 -13.56 11.41 6.55
CA TRP A 39 -12.96 10.73 7.67
C TRP A 39 -11.85 11.59 8.29
N GLN A 40 -11.75 11.56 9.62
CA GLN A 40 -10.60 12.13 10.29
C GLN A 40 -9.43 11.15 10.22
N ILE A 41 -8.44 11.46 9.40
CA ILE A 41 -7.18 10.73 9.33
C ILE A 41 -6.19 11.53 10.16
N SER A 42 -5.84 11.00 11.34
CA SER A 42 -4.95 11.69 12.26
C SER A 42 -5.47 13.09 12.63
N ARG A 43 -4.73 14.15 12.29
CA ARG A 43 -5.09 15.54 12.59
C ARG A 43 -5.81 16.23 11.42
N GLN A 44 -6.02 15.52 10.32
CA GLN A 44 -6.61 16.06 9.11
C GLN A 44 -7.98 15.46 8.85
N TRP A 45 -8.90 16.30 8.41
CA TRP A 45 -10.18 15.85 7.86
C TRP A 45 -10.02 15.65 6.36
N VAL A 46 -10.40 14.47 5.86
CA VAL A 46 -10.32 14.13 4.44
C VAL A 46 -11.73 13.78 3.96
N ASP A 47 -12.30 14.60 3.08
CA ASP A 47 -13.70 14.47 2.65
C ASP A 47 -14.00 13.20 1.86
N ASN A 48 -13.03 12.67 1.13
CA ASN A 48 -13.16 11.42 0.41
C ASN A 48 -11.81 10.67 0.38
N PRO A 49 -11.53 9.82 1.37
CA PRO A 49 -10.27 9.08 1.45
C PRO A 49 -10.02 8.22 0.21
N GLY A 50 -8.80 8.28 -0.33
CA GLY A 50 -8.39 7.45 -1.45
C GLY A 50 -8.17 5.99 -1.06
N PRO A 51 -7.93 5.07 -2.02
CA PRO A 51 -7.82 3.64 -1.76
C PRO A 51 -6.79 3.25 -0.68
N ALA A 52 -5.61 3.85 -0.70
CA ALA A 52 -4.57 3.62 0.30
C ALA A 52 -5.01 4.09 1.70
N ASP A 53 -5.62 5.27 1.79
CA ASP A 53 -6.11 5.82 3.05
C ASP A 53 -7.26 5.00 3.64
N ARG A 54 -8.15 4.46 2.80
CA ARG A 54 -9.18 3.52 3.25
C ARG A 54 -8.59 2.27 3.87
N CYS A 55 -7.50 1.75 3.30
CA CYS A 55 -6.79 0.60 3.87
C CYS A 55 -6.10 0.95 5.19
N ARG A 56 -5.54 2.17 5.32
CA ARG A 56 -4.99 2.67 6.59
C ARG A 56 -6.06 2.85 7.67
N ILE A 57 -7.22 3.40 7.31
CA ILE A 57 -8.38 3.50 8.21
C ILE A 57 -8.84 2.10 8.65
N ALA A 58 -8.87 1.13 7.73
CA ALA A 58 -9.19 -0.24 8.06
C ALA A 58 -8.15 -0.87 9.00
N ALA A 59 -6.86 -0.58 8.80
CA ALA A 59 -5.78 -1.06 9.66
C ALA A 59 -5.85 -0.46 11.07
N ASP A 60 -6.16 0.82 11.20
CA ASP A 60 -6.41 1.47 12.50
C ASP A 60 -7.60 0.83 13.22
N LYS A 61 -8.72 0.62 12.51
CA LYS A 61 -9.88 -0.11 13.05
C LYS A 61 -9.55 -1.54 13.44
N LEU A 62 -8.70 -2.22 12.67
CA LEU A 62 -8.23 -3.57 12.97
C LEU A 62 -7.48 -3.56 14.29
N HIS A 63 -6.54 -2.63 14.45
CA HIS A 63 -5.77 -2.48 15.69
C HIS A 63 -6.67 -2.21 16.90
N GLY A 64 -7.64 -1.31 16.76
CA GLY A 64 -8.65 -1.06 17.78
C GLY A 64 -9.47 -2.32 18.12
N ALA A 65 -9.87 -3.10 17.11
CA ALA A 65 -10.59 -4.36 17.32
C ALA A 65 -9.73 -5.40 18.06
N MET A 66 -8.43 -5.49 17.77
CA MET A 66 -7.51 -6.37 18.49
C MET A 66 -7.39 -5.96 19.97
N HIS A 67 -7.25 -4.66 20.25
CA HIS A 67 -7.20 -4.15 21.63
C HIS A 67 -8.53 -4.39 22.37
N ALA A 68 -9.65 -4.41 21.66
CA ALA A 68 -10.97 -4.73 22.21
C ALA A 68 -11.29 -6.23 22.25
N GLU A 69 -10.37 -7.10 21.82
CA GLU A 69 -10.57 -8.55 21.66
C GLU A 69 -11.76 -8.91 20.73
N ASP A 70 -12.14 -8.01 19.81
CA ASP A 70 -13.16 -8.27 18.78
C ASP A 70 -12.53 -8.90 17.54
N GLU A 71 -12.25 -10.20 17.65
CA GLU A 71 -11.64 -10.99 16.58
C GLU A 71 -12.46 -10.95 15.28
N LYS A 72 -13.79 -10.91 15.37
CA LYS A 72 -14.67 -10.89 14.19
C LYS A 72 -14.49 -9.59 13.41
N LEU A 73 -14.50 -8.45 14.11
CA LEU A 73 -14.26 -7.15 13.49
C LEU A 73 -12.83 -7.08 12.94
N GLY A 74 -11.84 -7.56 13.68
CA GLY A 74 -10.45 -7.62 13.24
C GLY A 74 -10.27 -8.39 11.93
N ILE A 75 -10.84 -9.59 11.83
CA ILE A 75 -10.80 -10.41 10.62
C ILE A 75 -11.54 -9.71 9.46
N LEU A 76 -12.66 -9.03 9.72
CA LEU A 76 -13.37 -8.27 8.69
C LEU A 76 -12.56 -7.08 8.16
N MET A 77 -11.84 -6.37 9.03
CA MET A 77 -10.91 -5.31 8.61
C MET A 77 -9.75 -5.86 7.78
N ALA A 78 -9.19 -7.00 8.17
CA ALA A 78 -8.14 -7.65 7.41
C ALA A 78 -8.64 -8.09 6.03
N ALA A 79 -9.84 -8.65 5.96
CA ALA A 79 -10.49 -9.01 4.70
C ALA A 79 -10.76 -7.78 3.83
N TYR A 80 -11.16 -6.64 4.42
CA TYR A 80 -11.33 -5.39 3.71
C TYR A 80 -10.01 -4.92 3.08
N ILE A 81 -8.91 -4.95 3.83
CA ILE A 81 -7.57 -4.56 3.33
C ILE A 81 -7.15 -5.47 2.17
N LEU A 82 -7.21 -6.79 2.35
CA LEU A 82 -6.85 -7.76 1.30
C LEU A 82 -7.71 -7.62 0.04
N LYS A 83 -8.96 -7.18 0.17
CA LYS A 83 -9.88 -6.96 -0.95
C LYS A 83 -9.53 -5.70 -1.75
N HIS A 84 -9.16 -4.61 -1.07
CA HIS A 84 -8.94 -3.29 -1.69
C HIS A 84 -7.48 -3.00 -2.03
N ALA A 85 -6.54 -3.74 -1.45
CA ALA A 85 -5.12 -3.71 -1.77
C ALA A 85 -4.65 -5.10 -2.25
N PRO A 86 -5.03 -5.53 -3.46
CA PRO A 86 -4.53 -6.78 -4.01
C PRO A 86 -3.00 -6.73 -4.12
N GLY A 87 -2.33 -7.78 -3.66
CA GLY A 87 -0.87 -7.83 -3.62
C GLY A 87 -0.24 -7.35 -2.32
N ILE A 88 -1.03 -6.88 -1.36
CA ILE A 88 -0.52 -6.56 -0.03
C ILE A 88 -0.02 -7.83 0.69
N ASP A 89 1.15 -7.73 1.30
CA ASP A 89 1.74 -8.79 2.13
C ASP A 89 1.61 -8.47 3.62
N SER A 90 1.97 -7.24 3.99
CA SER A 90 2.04 -6.81 5.38
C SER A 90 1.46 -5.40 5.60
N VAL A 91 1.00 -5.13 6.81
CA VAL A 91 0.60 -3.80 7.28
C VAL A 91 1.35 -3.50 8.56
N ASP A 92 2.13 -2.42 8.56
CA ASP A 92 2.85 -1.92 9.74
C ASP A 92 2.05 -0.79 10.37
N ILE A 93 1.46 -1.09 11.52
CA ILE A 93 0.49 -0.23 12.18
C ILE A 93 1.22 0.79 13.05
N ASP A 94 0.87 2.06 12.89
CA ASP A 94 1.33 3.10 13.80
C ASP A 94 0.60 3.00 15.14
N MET A 95 1.37 2.75 16.20
CA MET A 95 0.85 2.56 17.56
C MET A 95 0.60 3.89 18.29
N GLU A 96 1.04 5.01 17.74
CA GLU A 96 0.83 6.35 18.30
C GLU A 96 -0.56 6.92 17.92
N GLY A 97 -1.34 6.18 17.14
CA GLY A 97 -2.67 6.56 16.67
C GLY A 97 -2.63 7.50 15.48
N GLU A 98 -1.46 7.66 14.85
CA GLU A 98 -1.31 8.47 13.65
C GLU A 98 -1.55 7.60 12.41
N ILE A 99 -2.81 7.46 12.01
CA ILE A 99 -3.26 6.63 10.87
C ILE A 99 -2.42 6.85 9.60
N GLN A 100 -1.99 8.09 9.34
CA GLN A 100 -1.14 8.44 8.18
C GLN A 100 0.24 7.75 8.19
N ASN A 101 0.73 7.35 9.36
CA ASN A 101 2.01 6.68 9.54
C ASN A 101 1.90 5.18 9.32
N THR A 102 0.68 4.62 9.29
CA THR A 102 0.46 3.20 8.99
C THR A 102 0.90 2.90 7.56
N ILE A 103 1.73 1.87 7.41
CA ILE A 103 2.41 1.53 6.17
C ILE A 103 1.82 0.25 5.59
N LEU A 104 1.47 0.29 4.30
CA LEU A 104 1.04 -0.86 3.52
C LEU A 104 2.25 -1.40 2.75
N ILE A 105 2.60 -2.66 2.97
CA ILE A 105 3.77 -3.31 2.38
C ILE A 105 3.28 -4.36 1.37
N MET A 106 3.61 -4.14 0.09
CA MET A 106 3.25 -5.05 -0.98
C MET A 106 4.20 -6.24 -1.05
N SER A 107 3.71 -7.38 -1.52
CA SER A 107 4.54 -8.55 -1.81
C SER A 107 5.52 -8.24 -2.96
N PRO A 108 6.80 -8.64 -2.85
CA PRO A 108 7.76 -8.49 -3.94
C PRO A 108 7.41 -9.35 -5.16
N ASP A 109 6.58 -10.39 -4.96
CA ASP A 109 6.10 -11.28 -6.03
C ASP A 109 4.83 -10.76 -6.72
N PHE A 110 4.23 -9.67 -6.20
CA PHE A 110 3.14 -9.01 -6.89
C PHE A 110 3.74 -8.11 -7.98
N PRO A 111 3.50 -8.40 -9.28
CA PRO A 111 4.00 -7.52 -10.32
C PRO A 111 3.40 -6.13 -10.11
N PRO A 112 4.17 -5.03 -10.29
CA PRO A 112 3.59 -3.71 -10.34
C PRO A 112 2.44 -3.72 -11.36
N PRO A 113 1.35 -2.95 -11.14
CA PRO A 113 0.18 -2.97 -12.00
C PRO A 113 0.58 -2.98 -13.47
N GLN A 114 0.10 -3.98 -14.22
CA GLN A 114 0.27 -4.04 -15.65
C GLN A 114 -0.50 -2.85 -16.26
N GLU A 115 0.19 -1.75 -16.54
CA GLU A 115 -0.38 -0.63 -17.29
C GLU A 115 -0.75 -1.12 -18.70
N THR A 116 -1.97 -0.78 -19.12
CA THR A 116 -2.46 -0.96 -20.47
C THR A 116 -1.49 -0.33 -21.47
N LEU A 117 -1.00 -1.15 -22.39
CA LEU A 117 -0.11 -0.82 -23.50
C LEU A 117 -0.58 0.43 -24.26
N PHE A 118 0.18 1.52 -24.19
CA PHE A 118 0.18 2.53 -25.25
C PHE A 118 1.14 2.07 -26.35
N GLU A 119 0.64 1.99 -27.60
CA GLU A 119 1.43 1.59 -28.76
C GLU A 119 2.45 2.69 -29.12
N GLY A 120 3.74 2.34 -29.09
CA GLY A 120 4.85 3.16 -29.59
C GLY A 120 6.06 3.12 -28.65
N GLY A 121 7.03 2.25 -28.94
CA GLY A 121 8.24 2.12 -28.11
C GLY A 121 9.02 3.44 -27.97
N MET A 122 9.27 3.84 -26.71
CA MET A 122 10.05 5.04 -26.36
C MET A 122 11.55 4.74 -26.31
N SER A 123 12.37 5.77 -26.56
CA SER A 123 13.84 5.66 -26.61
C SER A 123 14.45 5.49 -25.22
N SER A 124 15.63 4.87 -25.13
CA SER A 124 16.33 4.55 -23.87
C SER A 124 16.57 5.76 -22.96
N ASP A 125 16.69 6.96 -23.52
CA ASP A 125 16.90 8.21 -22.77
C ASP A 125 15.58 8.79 -22.24
N ASP A 126 14.48 8.58 -22.95
CA ASP A 126 13.13 8.94 -22.50
C ASP A 126 12.64 8.01 -21.40
N ALA A 127 12.96 6.71 -21.49
CA ALA A 127 12.64 5.73 -20.45
C ALA A 127 13.36 6.02 -19.11
N THR A 128 14.57 6.59 -19.18
CA THR A 128 15.34 6.98 -17.98
C THR A 128 14.80 8.27 -17.35
N SER A 129 14.40 9.24 -18.19
CA SER A 129 13.76 10.48 -17.73
C SER A 129 12.39 10.21 -17.11
N GLN A 130 11.58 9.34 -17.74
CA GLN A 130 10.26 8.97 -17.25
C GLN A 130 10.35 8.17 -15.94
N ALA A 131 11.32 7.26 -15.79
CA ALA A 131 11.58 6.57 -14.53
C ALA A 131 12.05 7.52 -13.41
N HIS A 132 12.75 8.61 -13.74
CA HIS A 132 13.14 9.62 -12.74
C HIS A 132 11.97 10.52 -12.31
N GLU A 133 10.98 10.74 -13.18
CA GLU A 133 9.73 11.44 -12.83
C GLU A 133 8.75 10.54 -12.08
N GLU A 134 8.76 9.23 -12.35
CA GLU A 134 7.93 8.22 -11.69
C GLU A 134 8.40 7.89 -10.27
N PHE A 135 9.65 8.17 -9.88
CA PHE A 135 10.18 7.78 -8.58
C PHE A 135 10.68 8.99 -7.80
N SER A 136 10.07 9.26 -6.63
CA SER A 136 10.57 10.29 -5.72
C SER A 136 11.98 9.95 -5.24
N LYS A 137 12.70 10.98 -4.78
CA LYS A 137 13.92 10.77 -4.00
C LYS A 137 13.60 9.97 -2.76
N LEU A 138 14.55 9.13 -2.36
CA LEU A 138 14.51 8.45 -1.08
C LEU A 138 14.50 9.51 0.03
N TYR A 139 13.59 9.41 0.99
CA TYR A 139 13.56 10.29 2.15
C TYR A 139 13.42 9.49 3.43
N LYS A 140 14.10 9.97 4.48
CA LYS A 140 14.05 9.37 5.81
C LYS A 140 12.79 9.86 6.53
N ALA A 141 11.89 8.94 6.84
CA ALA A 141 10.67 9.22 7.58
C ALA A 141 10.67 8.38 8.87
N GLY A 142 11.09 8.98 9.98
CA GLY A 142 11.26 8.29 11.26
C GLY A 142 12.45 7.32 11.26
N ARG A 143 12.19 6.04 11.56
CA ARG A 143 13.20 4.96 11.61
C ARG A 143 13.38 4.20 10.29
N LYS A 144 12.62 4.53 9.24
CA LYS A 144 12.62 3.82 7.95
C LYS A 144 12.80 4.80 6.78
N PHE A 145 13.19 4.28 5.63
CA PHE A 145 13.34 5.04 4.39
C PHE A 145 12.12 4.85 3.50
N ARG A 146 11.71 5.90 2.78
CA ARG A 146 10.55 5.90 1.89
C ARG A 146 10.94 6.43 0.51
N TYR A 147 10.26 5.97 -0.52
CA TYR A 147 10.19 6.62 -1.83
C TYR A 147 8.77 6.48 -2.38
N SER A 148 8.33 7.43 -3.18
CA SER A 148 7.00 7.40 -3.79
C SER A 148 7.12 7.02 -5.26
N THR A 149 6.26 6.14 -5.72
CA THR A 149 6.10 5.83 -7.15
C THR A 149 4.86 6.55 -7.66
N LYS A 150 5.02 7.43 -8.66
CA LYS A 150 3.91 8.06 -9.38
C LYS A 150 3.42 7.12 -10.46
N ASP A 151 2.16 6.76 -10.40
CA ASP A 151 1.43 6.15 -11.52
C ASP A 151 1.12 7.26 -12.52
N LEU A 152 1.64 7.17 -13.75
CA LEU A 152 1.47 8.21 -14.78
C LEU A 152 0.13 8.12 -15.50
N ALA A 153 -0.58 6.99 -15.39
CA ALA A 153 -1.92 6.84 -15.96
C ALA A 153 -2.99 7.54 -15.10
N THR A 154 -2.78 7.60 -13.80
CA THR A 154 -3.74 8.17 -12.83
C THR A 154 -3.23 9.43 -12.12
N GLU A 155 -1.97 9.79 -12.34
CA GLU A 155 -1.20 10.80 -11.59
C GLU A 155 -1.16 10.58 -10.07
N GLN A 156 -1.47 9.36 -9.62
CA GLN A 156 -1.50 9.04 -8.19
C GLN A 156 -0.11 8.64 -7.68
N TRP A 157 0.28 9.25 -6.58
CA TRP A 157 1.51 8.88 -5.86
C TRP A 157 1.22 7.75 -4.87
N THR A 158 1.95 6.65 -5.01
CA THR A 158 1.93 5.54 -4.06
C THR A 158 3.24 5.57 -3.27
N GLU A 159 3.16 5.70 -1.94
CA GLU A 159 4.35 5.63 -1.09
C GLU A 159 4.79 4.17 -0.92
N VAL A 160 6.05 3.89 -1.27
CA VAL A 160 6.74 2.64 -0.99
C VAL A 160 7.71 2.90 0.17
N ALA A 161 7.38 2.35 1.33
CA ALA A 161 8.31 2.33 2.45
C ALA A 161 9.22 1.10 2.34
N VAL A 162 10.50 1.30 2.61
CA VAL A 162 11.49 0.24 2.67
C VAL A 162 11.97 0.09 4.11
N ALA A 163 11.85 -1.11 4.65
CA ALA A 163 12.47 -1.47 5.91
C ALA A 163 13.96 -1.73 5.65
N GLY A 164 14.85 -1.11 6.44
CA GLY A 164 16.29 -1.26 6.29
C GLY A 164 17.08 0.04 6.48
N ASP A 165 18.39 -0.03 6.27
CA ASP A 165 19.26 1.13 6.19
C ASP A 165 19.15 1.85 4.83
N GLU A 166 19.80 3.01 4.70
CA GLU A 166 19.73 3.84 3.49
C GLU A 166 20.22 3.11 2.24
N ALA A 167 21.25 2.26 2.40
CA ALA A 167 21.88 1.53 1.30
C ALA A 167 20.99 0.38 0.81
N GLU A 168 20.31 -0.32 1.72
CA GLU A 168 19.34 -1.36 1.40
C GLU A 168 18.11 -0.75 0.70
N ALA A 169 17.64 0.39 1.18
CA ALA A 169 16.53 1.12 0.57
C ALA A 169 16.88 1.68 -0.83
N GLU A 170 18.09 2.18 -1.02
CA GLU A 170 18.60 2.61 -2.32
C GLU A 170 18.78 1.43 -3.27
N THR A 171 19.25 0.28 -2.80
CA THR A 171 19.39 -0.93 -3.61
C THR A 171 18.02 -1.46 -4.07
N ILE A 172 17.03 -1.49 -3.17
CA ILE A 172 15.66 -1.90 -3.50
C ILE A 172 15.01 -0.94 -4.49
N ARG A 173 15.18 0.37 -4.29
CA ARG A 173 14.74 1.41 -5.23
C ARG A 173 15.42 1.26 -6.59
N GLN A 174 16.74 1.07 -6.62
CA GLN A 174 17.52 0.95 -7.85
C GLN A 174 17.11 -0.30 -8.64
N LYS A 175 16.86 -1.41 -7.95
CA LYS A 175 16.40 -2.66 -8.56
C LYS A 175 14.97 -2.53 -9.11
N ALA A 176 14.10 -1.79 -8.44
CA ALA A 176 12.76 -1.48 -8.94
C ALA A 176 12.81 -0.61 -10.21
N ILE A 177 13.69 0.40 -10.22
CA ILE A 177 13.95 1.25 -11.39
C ILE A 177 14.53 0.43 -12.55
N GLU A 178 15.52 -0.44 -12.31
CA GLU A 178 16.13 -1.26 -13.35
C GLU A 178 15.11 -2.25 -13.96
N ASN A 179 14.28 -2.87 -13.13
CA ASN A 179 13.19 -3.74 -13.59
C ASN A 179 12.17 -2.98 -14.44
N ARG A 180 11.85 -1.73 -14.09
CA ARG A 180 10.96 -0.86 -14.88
C ARG A 180 11.60 -0.48 -16.22
N ILE A 181 12.87 -0.06 -16.22
CA ILE A 181 13.62 0.22 -17.46
C ILE A 181 13.68 -1.02 -18.35
N ARG A 182 13.91 -2.21 -17.78
CA ARG A 182 13.92 -3.48 -18.51
C ARG A 182 12.55 -3.83 -19.09
N ALA A 183 11.48 -3.62 -18.32
CA ALA A 183 10.11 -3.84 -18.79
C ALA A 183 9.73 -2.88 -19.93
N LEU A 184 10.14 -1.61 -19.85
CA LEU A 184 9.90 -0.59 -20.88
C LEU A 184 10.74 -0.82 -22.15
N SER A 185 11.96 -1.32 -22.00
CA SER A 185 12.87 -1.61 -23.13
C SER A 185 12.61 -2.94 -23.83
N THR A 186 11.97 -3.91 -23.15
CA THR A 186 11.56 -5.18 -23.75
C THR A 186 10.18 -5.05 -24.38
N GLY A 187 10.05 -4.11 -25.31
CA GLY A 187 8.91 -4.03 -26.22
C GLY A 187 9.08 -5.02 -27.37
N ARG A 188 8.79 -6.31 -27.12
CA ARG A 188 8.31 -7.25 -28.15
C ARG A 188 7.71 -8.53 -27.56
#